data_AF-A0A3N5F2N8-F1
#
_entry.id   AF-A0A3N5F2N8-F1
#
_cell.length_a   1.000
_cell.length_b   1.000
_cell.length_c   1.000
_cell.angle_alpha   90.00
_cell.angle_beta   90.00
_cell.angle_gamma   90.00
#
_symmetry.space_group_name_H-M   'P 1'
#
loop_
_entity.id
_entity.type
_entity.pdbx_description
1 polymer ?
#
loop_
_entity_poly.entity_id
_entity_poly.type
_entity_poly.pdbx_seq_one_letter_code
_entity_poly.pdbx_strand_id
1 'polypeptide(L)'
;MINQTLKSIFSGYYDLQKMRIQAGNRIVANFKLRTGQSTGTPESELDKEGKDILERVRKAYDSMADAAADLPRVSKFVGNEVISEYAELVLADSYMSLMAQEERYFKSIKGIVHKHPFWKHWLKGVSGVGELMALVILALIDIHKAKYPSSLWKYAGLDVGPDGAGRSRQKQHLEEKEYTNRDGELSTRVGITFNPVLKTKLLGVLGPSFLKAGNEKYAKIYYDYRNRLENHPKYKDGGTAPTKSSNGKKMPSAKSHRHDMATRYMVKMFLIDLYAAWREFEGLEVSKPYHEEKLGIVHSHSMLENQTQKASHSRVENHTETARQLDEENHSGIASQQCPEYQNGRASHASEENRSC
;
A
#
# COMPACT_ATOMS: atom_id res chain seq x y z
N MET A 1 20.13 -0.65 -6.93
CA MET A 1 19.93 0.71 -7.48
C MET A 1 18.46 1.15 -7.49
N ILE A 2 17.52 0.35 -8.04
CA ILE A 2 16.07 0.72 -8.14
C ILE A 2 15.44 1.12 -6.80
N ASN A 3 15.72 0.38 -5.72
CA ASN A 3 15.16 0.63 -4.39
C ASN A 3 15.56 2.02 -3.83
N GLN A 4 16.76 2.52 -4.15
CA GLN A 4 17.25 3.81 -3.63
C GLN A 4 16.54 5.00 -4.29
N THR A 5 16.29 4.93 -5.60
CA THR A 5 15.51 5.95 -6.32
C THR A 5 14.07 6.00 -5.81
N LEU A 6 13.42 4.85 -5.59
CA LEU A 6 12.07 4.79 -5.02
C LEU A 6 12.01 5.36 -3.60
N LYS A 7 13.04 5.10 -2.77
CA LYS A 7 13.18 5.74 -1.45
C LYS A 7 13.28 7.25 -1.54
N SER A 8 14.07 7.80 -2.47
CA SER A 8 14.19 9.25 -2.65
C SER A 8 12.87 9.88 -3.06
N ILE A 9 12.13 9.24 -3.98
CA ILE A 9 10.80 9.70 -4.42
C ILE A 9 9.79 9.63 -3.26
N PHE A 10 9.78 8.52 -2.51
CA PHE A 10 8.96 8.35 -1.32
C PHE A 10 9.22 9.46 -0.30
N SER A 11 10.48 9.71 0.05
CA SER A 11 10.85 10.76 1.00
C SER A 11 10.44 12.14 0.50
N GLY A 12 10.73 12.45 -0.78
CA GLY A 12 10.37 13.74 -1.39
C GLY A 12 8.88 14.03 -1.35
N TYR A 13 8.03 13.05 -1.64
CA TYR A 13 6.58 13.22 -1.56
C TYR A 13 6.10 13.50 -0.13
N TYR A 14 6.59 12.72 0.85
CA TYR A 14 6.17 12.91 2.23
C TYR A 14 6.74 14.19 2.86
N ASP A 15 7.89 14.67 2.42
CA ASP A 15 8.43 15.97 2.84
C ASP A 15 7.64 17.13 2.23
N LEU A 16 7.23 17.03 0.96
CA LEU A 16 6.30 17.98 0.35
C LEU A 16 4.96 18.02 1.08
N GLN A 17 4.41 16.85 1.40
CA GLN A 17 3.19 16.73 2.20
C GLN A 17 3.35 17.40 3.57
N LYS A 18 4.49 17.20 4.26
CA LYS A 18 4.78 17.89 5.54
C LYS A 18 4.83 19.41 5.38
N MET A 19 5.43 19.93 4.31
CA MET A 19 5.46 21.37 4.05
C MET A 19 4.05 21.94 3.84
N ARG A 20 3.19 21.25 3.08
CA ARG A 20 1.78 21.63 2.89
C ARG A 20 1.03 21.66 4.22
N ILE A 21 1.20 20.61 5.03
CA ILE A 21 0.67 20.43 6.38
C ILE A 21 1.07 21.62 7.28
N GLN A 22 2.36 21.96 7.32
CA GLN A 22 2.88 23.13 8.05
C GLN A 22 2.31 24.46 7.55
N ALA A 23 2.16 24.65 6.23
CA ALA A 23 1.54 25.84 5.66
C ALA A 23 0.06 25.94 6.07
N GLY A 24 -0.68 24.83 6.05
CA GLY A 24 -2.07 24.77 6.51
C GLY A 24 -2.23 25.15 7.98
N ASN A 25 -1.35 24.65 8.85
CA ASN A 25 -1.36 25.06 10.26
C ASN A 25 -1.14 26.55 10.46
N ARG A 26 -0.25 27.16 9.66
CA ARG A 26 0.02 28.59 9.76
C ARG A 26 -1.23 29.40 9.42
N ILE A 27 -1.97 28.98 8.40
CA ILE A 27 -3.27 29.57 8.06
C ILE A 27 -4.24 29.41 9.24
N VAL A 28 -4.43 28.18 9.73
CA VAL A 28 -5.37 27.94 10.85
C VAL A 28 -4.97 28.74 12.10
N ALA A 29 -3.68 28.82 12.42
CA ALA A 29 -3.19 29.59 13.55
C ALA A 29 -3.43 31.09 13.39
N ASN A 30 -3.21 31.64 12.19
CA ASN A 30 -3.48 33.05 11.90
C ASN A 30 -5.00 33.37 12.02
N PHE A 31 -5.87 32.49 11.50
CA PHE A 31 -7.32 32.63 11.67
C PHE A 31 -7.76 32.54 13.13
N LYS A 32 -7.18 31.63 13.93
CA LYS A 32 -7.48 31.51 15.37
C LYS A 32 -7.06 32.75 16.15
N LEU A 33 -5.92 33.35 15.81
CA LEU A 33 -5.48 34.62 16.40
C LEU A 33 -6.48 35.74 16.09
N ARG A 34 -6.96 35.82 14.84
CA ARG A 34 -7.95 36.82 14.42
C ARG A 34 -9.29 36.67 15.17
N THR A 35 -9.73 35.44 15.45
CA THR A 35 -10.96 35.18 16.21
C THR A 35 -10.78 35.25 17.73
N GLY A 36 -9.60 35.63 18.22
CA GLY A 36 -9.31 35.74 19.66
C GLY A 36 -9.19 34.39 20.39
N GLN A 37 -9.05 33.27 19.65
CA GLN A 37 -8.82 31.95 20.23
C GLN A 37 -7.33 31.76 20.54
N SER A 38 -7.02 31.11 21.67
CA SER A 38 -5.64 30.81 22.05
C SER A 38 -4.98 29.78 21.12
N THR A 39 -3.74 30.04 20.69
CA THR A 39 -2.95 29.13 19.87
C THR A 39 -2.20 28.13 20.75
N GLY A 40 -2.57 26.85 20.73
CA GLY A 40 -1.90 25.86 21.59
C GLY A 40 -2.00 24.39 21.17
N THR A 41 -2.74 24.03 20.12
CA THR A 41 -2.96 22.61 19.80
C THR A 41 -2.05 22.13 18.66
N PRO A 42 -1.26 21.05 18.85
CA PRO A 42 -0.49 20.41 17.77
C PRO A 42 -1.38 19.81 16.66
N GLU A 43 -0.90 19.89 15.42
CA GLU A 43 -1.60 19.53 14.17
C GLU A 43 -2.15 18.10 14.04
N SER A 44 -1.60 17.12 14.76
CA SER A 44 -2.14 15.75 14.70
C SER A 44 -3.61 15.66 15.14
N GLU A 45 -4.10 16.73 15.76
CA GLU A 45 -5.46 16.99 16.18
C GLU A 45 -5.97 18.30 15.56
N LEU A 46 -5.92 18.47 14.23
CA LEU A 46 -6.82 19.44 13.60
C LEU A 46 -8.24 19.04 13.98
N ASP A 47 -8.83 19.84 14.87
CA ASP A 47 -10.25 19.77 15.21
C ASP A 47 -11.09 19.89 13.92
N LYS A 48 -12.34 19.45 14.01
CA LYS A 48 -13.29 19.58 12.89
C LYS A 48 -13.33 21.03 12.38
N GLU A 49 -13.19 21.98 13.30
CA GLU A 49 -13.13 23.42 13.07
C GLU A 49 -11.94 23.85 12.18
N GLY A 50 -10.74 23.34 12.39
CA GLY A 50 -9.56 23.66 11.59
C GLY A 50 -9.67 23.18 10.14
N LYS A 51 -10.32 22.03 9.91
CA LYS A 51 -10.64 21.57 8.55
C LYS A 51 -11.66 22.46 7.88
N ASP A 52 -12.70 22.87 8.61
CA ASP A 52 -13.72 23.79 8.12
C ASP A 52 -13.13 25.17 7.78
N ILE A 53 -12.19 25.67 8.59
CA ILE A 53 -11.44 26.90 8.31
C ILE A 53 -10.67 26.75 6.99
N LEU A 54 -9.86 25.70 6.84
CA LEU A 54 -9.09 25.49 5.60
C LEU A 54 -9.99 25.37 4.38
N GLU A 55 -11.15 24.72 4.48
CA GLU A 55 -12.10 24.64 3.38
C GLU A 55 -12.68 26.01 3.00
N ARG A 56 -13.00 26.85 4.00
CA ARG A 56 -13.44 28.24 3.75
C ARG A 56 -12.34 29.07 3.09
N VAL A 57 -11.09 28.96 3.56
CA VAL A 57 -9.95 29.67 2.96
C VAL A 57 -9.73 29.23 1.52
N ARG A 58 -9.83 27.94 1.22
CA ARG A 58 -9.72 27.45 -0.17
C ARG A 58 -10.81 28.02 -1.07
N LYS A 59 -12.07 27.94 -0.65
CA LYS A 59 -13.19 28.50 -1.43
C LYS A 59 -13.06 30.00 -1.63
N ALA A 60 -12.63 30.72 -0.60
CA ALA A 60 -12.35 32.15 -0.67
C ALA A 60 -11.16 32.47 -1.58
N TYR A 61 -10.13 31.63 -1.57
CA TYR A 61 -9.00 31.77 -2.46
C TYR A 61 -9.41 31.54 -3.92
N ASP A 62 -10.12 30.44 -4.20
CA ASP A 62 -10.56 30.09 -5.55
C ASP A 62 -11.45 31.20 -6.15
N SER A 63 -12.39 31.75 -5.36
CA SER A 63 -13.24 32.85 -5.82
C SER A 63 -12.48 34.18 -6.05
N MET A 64 -11.33 34.38 -5.40
CA MET A 64 -10.45 35.53 -5.63
C MET A 64 -9.46 35.28 -6.77
N ALA A 65 -9.09 34.03 -7.01
CA ALA A 65 -8.10 33.60 -8.00
C ALA A 65 -8.70 33.30 -9.38
N ASP A 66 -10.03 33.19 -9.50
CA ASP A 66 -10.78 32.78 -10.71
C ASP A 66 -10.52 33.63 -11.97
N ALA A 67 -9.67 34.66 -11.93
CA ALA A 67 -9.28 35.46 -13.10
C ALA A 67 -7.76 35.70 -13.27
N ALA A 68 -6.88 35.24 -12.36
CA ALA A 68 -5.46 35.61 -12.40
C ALA A 68 -4.52 34.43 -12.18
N ALA A 69 -3.55 34.26 -13.09
CA ALA A 69 -2.45 33.29 -12.95
C ALA A 69 -1.45 33.70 -11.86
N ASP A 70 -1.42 34.99 -11.51
CA ASP A 70 -0.54 35.60 -10.53
C ASP A 70 -1.35 36.34 -9.45
N LEU A 71 -0.76 36.48 -8.26
CA LEU A 71 -1.36 37.27 -7.19
C LEU A 71 -1.55 38.74 -7.58
N PRO A 72 -2.68 39.37 -7.17
CA PRO A 72 -2.88 40.80 -7.39
C PRO A 72 -1.79 41.62 -6.68
N ARG A 73 -1.46 42.79 -7.21
CA ARG A 73 -0.60 43.74 -6.48
C ARG A 73 -1.28 44.14 -5.18
N VAL A 74 -0.49 44.39 -4.12
CA VAL A 74 -0.98 44.83 -2.80
C VAL A 74 -1.97 46.00 -2.92
N SER A 75 -1.69 46.97 -3.78
CA SER A 75 -2.54 48.15 -4.00
C SER A 75 -3.90 47.86 -4.66
N LYS A 76 -4.03 46.72 -5.33
CA LYS A 76 -5.25 46.29 -6.04
C LYS A 76 -5.99 45.18 -5.28
N PHE A 77 -5.47 44.77 -4.13
CA PHE A 77 -6.08 43.73 -3.32
C PHE A 77 -7.38 44.25 -2.70
N VAL A 78 -8.45 43.49 -2.88
CA VAL A 78 -9.73 43.70 -2.23
C VAL A 78 -10.02 42.43 -1.44
N GLY A 79 -10.02 42.54 -0.11
CA GLY A 79 -10.30 41.42 0.78
C GLY A 79 -11.78 41.04 0.80
N ASN A 80 -12.07 39.85 1.33
CA ASN A 80 -13.41 39.39 1.65
C ASN A 80 -13.52 39.02 3.13
N GLU A 81 -14.67 38.46 3.55
CA GLU A 81 -14.94 38.11 4.95
C GLU A 81 -13.95 37.07 5.53
N VAL A 82 -13.40 36.22 4.66
CA VAL A 82 -12.51 35.12 5.03
C VAL A 82 -11.05 35.55 4.91
N ILE A 83 -10.64 36.02 3.74
CA ILE A 83 -9.30 36.54 3.43
C ILE A 83 -9.40 38.06 3.39
N SER A 84 -9.18 38.68 4.53
CA SER A 84 -9.34 40.11 4.77
C SER A 84 -8.06 40.89 4.49
N GLU A 85 -6.89 40.30 4.75
CA GLU A 85 -5.59 40.94 4.56
C GLU A 85 -4.80 40.32 3.40
N TYR A 86 -3.94 41.13 2.77
CA TYR A 86 -3.07 40.63 1.70
C TYR A 86 -2.10 39.54 2.20
N ALA A 87 -1.67 39.62 3.47
CA ALA A 87 -0.83 38.59 4.08
C ALA A 87 -1.55 37.23 4.16
N GLU A 88 -2.85 37.22 4.46
CA GLU A 88 -3.68 36.00 4.46
C GLU A 88 -3.79 35.41 3.04
N LEU A 89 -3.91 36.27 2.03
CA LEU A 89 -3.93 35.84 0.62
C LEU A 89 -2.60 35.17 0.22
N VAL A 90 -1.45 35.74 0.60
CA VAL A 90 -0.13 35.17 0.32
C VAL A 90 0.05 33.81 1.01
N LEU A 91 -0.43 33.67 2.26
CA LEU A 91 -0.41 32.38 2.96
C LEU A 91 -1.30 31.34 2.26
N ALA A 92 -2.49 31.74 1.82
CA ALA A 92 -3.41 30.90 1.07
C ALA A 92 -2.80 30.45 -0.26
N ASP A 93 -2.20 31.35 -1.05
CA ASP A 93 -1.52 31.00 -2.31
C ASP A 93 -0.39 30.00 -2.09
N SER A 94 0.48 30.24 -1.10
CA SER A 94 1.56 29.31 -0.78
C SER A 94 1.04 27.90 -0.49
N TYR A 95 -0.08 27.80 0.24
CA TYR A 95 -0.75 26.53 0.53
C TYR A 95 -1.35 25.87 -0.72
N MET A 96 -2.04 26.65 -1.58
CA MET A 96 -2.62 26.16 -2.84
C MET A 96 -1.54 25.69 -3.81
N SER A 97 -0.45 26.45 -3.91
CA SER A 97 0.74 26.09 -4.68
C SER A 97 1.37 24.77 -4.20
N LEU A 98 1.49 24.57 -2.89
CA LEU A 98 1.98 23.31 -2.31
C LEU A 98 1.02 22.14 -2.60
N MET A 99 -0.29 22.35 -2.54
CA MET A 99 -1.28 21.34 -2.94
C MET A 99 -1.15 20.95 -4.42
N ALA A 100 -1.04 21.93 -5.31
CA ALA A 100 -0.88 21.67 -6.74
C ALA A 100 0.44 20.95 -7.04
N GLN A 101 1.52 21.28 -6.31
CA GLN A 101 2.79 20.56 -6.40
C GLN A 101 2.66 19.11 -5.91
N GLU A 102 1.99 18.86 -4.78
CA GLU A 102 1.76 17.51 -4.24
C GLU A 102 1.00 16.64 -5.24
N GLU A 103 -0.03 17.19 -5.89
CA GLU A 103 -0.81 16.49 -6.92
C GLU A 103 0.02 16.16 -8.17
N ARG A 104 0.84 17.11 -8.66
CA ARG A 104 1.78 16.85 -9.76
C ARG A 104 2.80 15.77 -9.41
N TYR A 105 3.29 15.78 -8.17
CA TYR A 105 4.22 14.78 -7.68
C TYR A 105 3.56 13.39 -7.58
N PHE A 106 2.31 13.33 -7.11
CA PHE A 106 1.52 12.10 -7.06
C PHE A 106 1.29 11.49 -8.45
N LYS A 107 0.94 12.30 -9.46
CA LYS A 107 0.81 11.85 -10.86
C LYS A 107 2.11 11.25 -11.39
N SER A 108 3.24 11.85 -11.05
CA SER A 108 4.56 11.34 -11.43
C SER A 108 4.87 10.00 -10.75
N ILE A 109 4.58 9.87 -9.45
CA ILE A 109 4.68 8.61 -8.70
C ILE A 109 3.88 7.50 -9.35
N LYS A 110 2.63 7.78 -9.73
CA LYS A 110 1.74 6.81 -10.38
C LYS A 110 2.39 6.23 -11.63
N GLY A 111 2.94 7.08 -12.49
CA GLY A 111 3.65 6.65 -13.70
C GLY A 111 4.87 5.76 -13.41
N ILE A 112 5.61 6.04 -12.33
CA ILE A 112 6.80 5.27 -11.93
C ILE A 112 6.40 3.91 -11.34
N VAL A 113 5.44 3.89 -10.40
CA VAL A 113 4.96 2.65 -9.75
C VAL A 113 4.37 1.70 -10.79
N HIS A 114 3.61 2.21 -11.77
CA HIS A 114 3.01 1.40 -12.82
C HIS A 114 4.04 0.72 -13.74
N LYS A 115 5.25 1.26 -13.85
CA LYS A 115 6.35 0.66 -14.60
C LYS A 115 7.04 -0.46 -13.83
N HIS A 116 6.92 -0.50 -12.51
CA HIS A 116 7.59 -1.50 -11.69
C HIS A 116 7.04 -2.91 -12.00
N PRO A 117 7.90 -3.91 -12.30
CA PRO A 117 7.45 -5.25 -12.67
C PRO A 117 6.53 -5.90 -11.63
N PHE A 118 6.92 -5.82 -10.35
CA PHE A 118 6.13 -6.39 -9.26
C PHE A 118 4.76 -5.72 -9.06
N TRP A 119 4.59 -4.46 -9.49
CA TRP A 119 3.26 -3.82 -9.49
C TRP A 119 2.31 -4.51 -10.47
N LYS A 120 2.78 -4.77 -11.68
CA LYS A 120 2.01 -5.43 -12.73
C LYS A 120 1.72 -6.90 -12.39
N HIS A 121 2.67 -7.56 -11.72
CA HIS A 121 2.56 -8.97 -11.38
C HIS A 121 1.55 -9.23 -10.26
N TRP A 122 1.61 -8.49 -9.15
CA TRP A 122 0.81 -8.83 -7.96
C TRP A 122 0.15 -7.64 -7.28
N LEU A 123 0.88 -6.54 -7.01
CA LEU A 123 0.35 -5.46 -6.15
C LEU A 123 -0.92 -4.80 -6.70
N LYS A 124 -1.05 -4.66 -8.03
CA LYS A 124 -2.25 -4.08 -8.67
C LYS A 124 -3.53 -4.90 -8.38
N GLY A 125 -3.41 -6.21 -8.19
CA GLY A 125 -4.55 -7.10 -7.92
C GLY A 125 -5.06 -7.04 -6.49
N VAL A 126 -4.32 -6.40 -5.57
CA VAL A 126 -4.69 -6.38 -4.15
C VAL A 126 -5.59 -5.19 -3.84
N SER A 127 -6.89 -5.44 -3.69
CA SER A 127 -7.85 -4.40 -3.28
C SER A 127 -7.43 -3.74 -1.95
N GLY A 128 -7.39 -2.41 -1.91
CA GLY A 128 -6.91 -1.62 -0.76
C GLY A 128 -5.43 -1.23 -0.81
N VAL A 129 -4.64 -1.76 -1.76
CA VAL A 129 -3.27 -1.28 -2.04
C VAL A 129 -3.30 -0.29 -3.20
N GLY A 130 -3.37 1.01 -2.88
CA GLY A 130 -3.22 2.08 -3.89
C GLY A 130 -1.76 2.35 -4.27
N GLU A 131 -1.55 3.23 -5.25
CA GLU A 131 -0.24 3.52 -5.83
C GLU A 131 0.77 4.06 -4.80
N LEU A 132 0.32 4.91 -3.86
CA LEU A 132 1.18 5.39 -2.76
C LEU A 132 1.57 4.27 -1.79
N MET A 133 0.65 3.34 -1.49
CA MET A 133 0.97 2.23 -0.60
C MET A 133 1.89 1.22 -1.27
N ALA A 134 1.72 0.99 -2.57
CA ALA A 134 2.67 0.24 -3.36
C ALA A 134 4.05 0.91 -3.37
N LEU A 135 4.13 2.24 -3.52
CA LEU A 135 5.40 2.96 -3.40
C LEU A 135 6.05 2.71 -2.02
N VAL A 136 5.28 2.78 -0.92
CA VAL A 136 5.81 2.52 0.43
C VAL A 136 6.39 1.10 0.53
N ILE A 137 5.67 0.10 0.04
CA ILE A 137 6.11 -1.31 0.05
C ILE A 137 7.39 -1.47 -0.77
N LEU A 138 7.37 -1.01 -2.02
CA LEU A 138 8.49 -1.12 -2.96
C LEU A 138 9.73 -0.35 -2.51
N ALA A 139 9.53 0.82 -1.89
CA ALA A 139 10.62 1.66 -1.41
C ALA A 139 11.20 1.13 -0.10
N LEU A 140 10.38 0.74 0.88
CA LEU A 140 10.87 0.46 2.23
C LEU A 140 11.23 -1.00 2.48
N ILE A 141 10.66 -1.94 1.72
CA ILE A 141 10.93 -3.37 1.87
C ILE A 141 11.98 -3.80 0.85
N ASP A 142 12.95 -4.59 1.32
CA ASP A 142 13.96 -5.24 0.51
C ASP A 142 13.81 -6.76 0.68
N ILE A 143 13.22 -7.41 -0.32
CA ILE A 143 12.85 -8.81 -0.23
C ILE A 143 14.06 -9.74 -0.20
N HIS A 144 15.18 -9.34 -0.79
CA HIS A 144 16.42 -10.14 -0.81
C HIS A 144 17.05 -10.26 0.59
N LYS A 145 16.74 -9.34 1.50
CA LYS A 145 17.20 -9.38 2.90
C LYS A 145 16.28 -10.18 3.81
N ALA A 146 15.06 -10.46 3.36
CA ALA A 146 14.06 -11.17 4.15
C ALA A 146 14.11 -12.67 3.80
N LYS A 147 14.88 -13.45 4.57
CA LYS A 147 14.90 -14.90 4.40
C LYS A 147 13.59 -15.58 4.80
N TYR A 148 12.85 -15.02 5.77
CA TYR A 148 11.58 -15.58 6.26
C TYR A 148 10.49 -14.50 6.35
N PRO A 149 9.19 -14.87 6.30
CA PRO A 149 8.10 -13.91 6.53
C PRO A 149 8.21 -13.21 7.90
N SER A 150 8.69 -13.94 8.93
CA SER A 150 8.93 -13.40 10.26
C SER A 150 10.01 -12.31 10.29
N SER A 151 10.98 -12.35 9.38
CA SER A 151 11.99 -11.30 9.21
C SER A 151 11.34 -9.98 8.77
N LEU A 152 10.34 -10.04 7.87
CA LEU A 152 9.56 -8.85 7.49
C LEU A 152 8.74 -8.33 8.67
N TRP A 153 8.12 -9.21 9.45
CA TRP A 153 7.37 -8.78 10.64
C TRP A 153 8.27 -8.08 11.66
N LYS A 154 9.48 -8.58 11.90
CA LYS A 154 10.46 -7.93 12.77
C LYS A 154 10.87 -6.57 12.22
N TYR A 155 11.21 -6.49 10.94
CA TYR A 155 11.58 -5.23 10.29
C TYR A 155 10.45 -4.19 10.32
N ALA A 156 9.20 -4.61 10.13
CA ALA A 156 8.01 -3.77 10.21
C ALA A 156 7.54 -3.48 11.65
N GLY A 157 8.20 -4.03 12.67
CA GLY A 157 7.82 -3.86 14.08
C GLY A 157 6.46 -4.47 14.43
N LEU A 158 6.05 -5.51 13.71
CA LEU A 158 4.84 -6.28 13.95
C LEU A 158 5.11 -7.53 14.77
N ASP A 159 6.35 -7.82 15.11
CA ASP A 159 6.76 -8.92 15.99
C ASP A 159 6.52 -8.61 17.48
N VAL A 160 6.65 -9.65 18.30
CA VAL A 160 6.43 -9.59 19.74
C VAL A 160 7.78 -9.33 20.40
N GLY A 161 7.82 -8.39 21.35
CA GLY A 161 8.99 -8.09 22.15
C GLY A 161 9.27 -9.17 23.20
N PRO A 162 10.41 -9.10 23.89
CA PRO A 162 10.79 -10.04 24.95
C PRO A 162 9.80 -10.07 26.12
N ASP A 163 9.04 -9.00 26.34
CA ASP A 163 8.00 -8.88 27.37
C ASP A 163 6.64 -9.50 26.96
N GLY A 164 6.56 -10.10 25.78
CA GLY A 164 5.30 -10.63 25.23
C GLY A 164 4.37 -9.54 24.66
N ALA A 165 4.76 -8.27 24.68
CA ALA A 165 3.99 -7.17 24.12
C ALA A 165 4.32 -6.92 22.63
N GLY A 166 3.54 -6.08 21.97
CA GLY A 166 3.88 -5.63 20.62
C GLY A 166 5.11 -4.74 20.61
N ARG A 167 6.07 -5.02 19.73
CA ARG A 167 7.28 -4.20 19.53
C ARG A 167 6.91 -2.71 19.45
N SER A 168 7.55 -1.87 20.25
CA SER A 168 7.19 -0.47 20.41
C SER A 168 8.46 0.38 20.68
N ARG A 169 8.29 1.67 20.99
CA ARG A 169 9.40 2.56 21.38
C ARG A 169 9.66 2.55 22.89
N GLN A 170 9.12 1.57 23.62
CA GLN A 170 9.39 1.36 25.03
C GLN A 170 10.83 0.91 25.26
N LYS A 171 11.40 1.24 26.41
CA LYS A 171 12.81 0.99 26.74
C LYS A 171 13.20 -0.47 26.56
N GLN A 172 12.35 -1.42 26.96
CA GLN A 172 12.62 -2.86 26.82
C GLN A 172 12.63 -3.39 25.37
N HIS A 173 12.24 -2.58 24.39
CA HIS A 173 12.23 -2.92 22.97
C HIS A 173 13.39 -2.31 22.18
N LEU A 174 14.19 -1.48 22.83
CA LEU A 174 15.33 -0.82 22.24
C LEU A 174 16.58 -1.69 22.43
N GLU A 175 17.46 -1.65 21.45
CA GLU A 175 18.75 -2.37 21.47
C GLU A 175 19.88 -1.36 21.45
N GLU A 176 20.95 -1.65 22.18
CA GLU A 176 22.18 -0.87 22.14
C GLU A 176 22.93 -1.12 20.83
N LYS A 177 23.36 -0.04 20.18
CA LYS A 177 24.15 -0.08 18.95
C LYS A 177 25.38 0.77 19.14
N GLU A 178 26.53 0.17 18.88
CA GLU A 178 27.80 0.87 18.80
C GLU A 178 27.88 1.66 17.49
N TYR A 179 28.40 2.88 17.58
CA TYR A 179 28.67 3.72 16.41
C TYR A 179 29.92 4.55 16.66
N THR A 180 30.64 4.85 15.57
CA THR A 180 31.79 5.73 15.61
C THR A 180 31.30 7.17 15.59
N ASN A 181 31.66 7.93 16.63
CA ASN A 181 31.39 9.37 16.69
C ASN A 181 32.21 10.12 15.64
N ARG A 182 31.87 11.40 15.42
CA ARG A 182 32.63 12.29 14.53
C ARG A 182 34.12 12.39 14.93
N ASP A 183 34.41 12.17 16.22
CA ASP A 183 35.73 12.23 16.82
C ASP A 183 36.50 10.89 16.76
N GLY A 184 35.93 9.86 16.11
CA GLY A 184 36.58 8.56 15.93
C GLY A 184 36.42 7.58 17.11
N GLU A 185 35.75 8.00 18.19
CA GLU A 185 35.50 7.16 19.36
C GLU A 185 34.31 6.22 19.18
N LEU A 186 34.40 5.01 19.74
CA LEU A 186 33.30 4.05 19.82
C LEU A 186 32.33 4.48 20.93
N SER A 187 31.11 4.86 20.54
CA SER A 187 30.05 5.25 21.47
C SER A 187 28.83 4.36 21.30
N THR A 188 28.06 4.20 22.38
CA THR A 188 26.87 3.35 22.39
C THR A 188 25.62 4.22 22.37
N ARG A 189 24.68 3.91 21.47
CA ARG A 189 23.36 4.53 21.43
C ARG A 189 22.27 3.48 21.53
N VAL A 190 21.29 3.75 22.38
CA VAL A 190 20.04 2.97 22.45
C VAL A 190 19.18 3.32 21.23
N GLY A 191 18.93 2.33 20.38
CA GLY A 191 18.29 2.49 19.08
C GLY A 191 16.98 1.70 18.92
N ILE A 192 16.13 2.16 18.00
CA ILE A 192 14.92 1.44 17.60
C ILE A 192 15.32 0.24 16.72
N THR A 193 14.63 -0.88 16.91
CA THR A 193 14.92 -2.20 16.30
C THR A 193 14.11 -2.50 15.03
N PHE A 194 13.17 -1.63 14.68
CA PHE A 194 12.28 -1.76 13.52
C PHE A 194 12.19 -0.43 12.74
N ASN A 195 11.61 -0.47 11.54
CA ASN A 195 11.34 0.73 10.76
C ASN A 195 10.03 1.40 11.21
N PRO A 196 10.07 2.55 11.91
CA PRO A 196 8.87 3.19 12.45
C PRO A 196 7.96 3.74 11.35
N VAL A 197 8.52 4.22 10.25
CA VAL A 197 7.75 4.77 9.13
C VAL A 197 6.96 3.65 8.47
N LEU A 198 7.61 2.52 8.18
CA LEU A 198 6.94 1.35 7.61
C LEU A 198 5.81 0.86 8.53
N LYS A 199 6.08 0.75 9.84
CA LYS A 199 5.05 0.35 10.81
C LYS A 199 3.82 1.26 10.78
N THR A 200 4.03 2.58 10.79
CA THR A 200 2.95 3.56 10.74
C THR A 200 2.16 3.47 9.44
N LYS A 201 2.83 3.28 8.28
CA LYS A 201 2.13 3.14 7.01
C LYS A 201 1.35 1.83 6.91
N LEU A 202 1.90 0.72 7.38
CA LEU A 202 1.21 -0.57 7.35
C LEU A 202 0.01 -0.62 8.31
N LEU A 203 0.16 -0.17 9.56
CA LEU A 203 -0.93 -0.24 10.54
C LEU A 203 -1.91 0.94 10.43
N GLY A 204 -1.41 2.16 10.21
CA GLY A 204 -2.22 3.38 10.23
C GLY A 204 -2.84 3.75 8.89
N VAL A 205 -2.30 3.26 7.78
CA VAL A 205 -2.83 3.56 6.43
C VAL A 205 -3.35 2.31 5.75
N LEU A 206 -2.51 1.29 5.57
CA LEU A 206 -2.90 0.07 4.85
C LEU A 206 -4.00 -0.71 5.58
N GLY A 207 -3.90 -0.87 6.90
CA GLY A 207 -4.94 -1.55 7.69
C GLY A 207 -6.34 -0.96 7.47
N PRO A 208 -6.56 0.34 7.75
CA PRO A 208 -7.82 1.01 7.44
C PRO A 208 -8.20 0.97 5.96
N SER A 209 -7.22 1.02 5.04
CA SER A 209 -7.48 0.92 3.60
C SER A 209 -8.15 -0.39 3.22
N PHE A 210 -7.68 -1.53 3.74
CA PHE A 210 -8.32 -2.84 3.51
C PHE A 210 -9.77 -2.88 4.01
N LEU A 211 -10.05 -2.28 5.16
CA LEU A 211 -11.39 -2.25 5.73
C LEU A 211 -12.33 -1.35 4.93
N LYS A 212 -11.86 -0.16 4.52
CA LYS A 212 -12.65 0.79 3.73
C LYS A 212 -12.91 0.29 2.31
N ALA A 213 -11.94 -0.40 1.72
CA ALA A 213 -12.08 -1.01 0.39
C ALA A 213 -12.95 -2.28 0.43
N GLY A 214 -13.31 -2.80 1.62
CA GLY A 214 -14.06 -4.04 1.74
C GLY A 214 -13.31 -5.25 1.20
N ASN A 215 -11.97 -5.32 1.39
CA ASN A 215 -11.17 -6.41 0.84
C ASN A 215 -11.66 -7.78 1.34
N GLU A 216 -12.06 -8.64 0.42
CA GLU A 216 -12.70 -9.92 0.72
C GLU A 216 -11.84 -10.85 1.61
N LYS A 217 -10.52 -10.89 1.38
CA LYS A 217 -9.58 -11.73 2.13
C LYS A 217 -9.21 -11.09 3.47
N TYR A 218 -8.63 -9.90 3.42
CA TYR A 218 -8.01 -9.28 4.59
C TYR A 218 -9.05 -8.67 5.56
N ALA A 219 -10.12 -8.05 5.05
CA ALA A 219 -11.16 -7.53 5.94
C ALA A 219 -11.85 -8.67 6.69
N LYS A 220 -12.10 -9.81 6.03
CA LYS A 220 -12.64 -11.01 6.67
C LYS A 220 -11.72 -11.53 7.78
N ILE A 221 -10.42 -11.67 7.52
CA ILE A 221 -9.41 -12.06 8.53
C ILE A 221 -9.48 -11.13 9.76
N TYR A 222 -9.62 -9.82 9.53
CA TYR A 222 -9.77 -8.85 10.61
C TYR A 222 -11.06 -9.07 11.41
N TYR A 223 -12.21 -9.22 10.76
CA TYR A 223 -13.50 -9.40 11.46
C TYR A 223 -13.56 -10.71 12.23
N ASP A 224 -13.08 -11.81 11.64
CA ASP A 224 -13.02 -13.13 12.28
C ASP A 224 -12.12 -13.09 13.52
N TYR A 225 -10.93 -12.50 13.40
CA TYR A 225 -10.00 -12.37 14.52
C TYR A 225 -10.55 -11.46 15.62
N ARG A 226 -11.20 -10.36 15.23
CA ARG A 226 -11.83 -9.43 16.18
C ARG A 226 -12.98 -10.10 16.93
N ASN A 227 -13.84 -10.85 16.25
CA ASN A 227 -14.91 -11.62 16.87
C ASN A 227 -14.35 -12.64 17.87
N ARG A 228 -13.25 -13.32 17.53
CA ARG A 228 -12.56 -14.21 18.46
C ARG A 228 -12.06 -13.48 19.71
N LEU A 229 -11.47 -12.29 19.56
CA LEU A 229 -11.02 -11.49 20.70
C LEU A 229 -12.18 -10.99 21.57
N GLU A 230 -13.31 -10.65 20.96
CA GLU A 230 -14.52 -10.24 21.69
C GLU A 230 -15.09 -11.38 22.53
N ASN A 231 -14.85 -12.64 22.15
CA ASN A 231 -15.29 -13.82 22.90
C ASN A 231 -14.19 -14.45 23.79
N HIS A 232 -12.95 -13.98 23.71
CA HIS A 232 -11.83 -14.58 24.44
C HIS A 232 -11.83 -14.17 25.92
N PRO A 233 -11.72 -15.08 26.91
CA PRO A 233 -11.82 -14.76 28.34
C PRO A 233 -10.92 -13.61 28.80
N LYS A 234 -9.68 -13.54 28.29
CA LYS A 234 -8.72 -12.46 28.57
C LYS A 234 -9.10 -11.07 28.02
N TYR A 235 -9.88 -11.02 26.93
CA TYR A 235 -10.09 -9.78 26.14
C TYR A 235 -11.57 -9.38 25.99
N LYS A 236 -12.50 -10.25 26.42
CA LYS A 236 -13.96 -10.10 26.37
C LYS A 236 -14.43 -9.02 27.34
N ASP A 237 -14.20 -9.26 28.63
CA ASP A 237 -14.36 -8.25 29.65
C ASP A 237 -13.14 -7.35 29.51
N GLY A 238 -13.35 -6.07 29.21
CA GLY A 238 -12.24 -5.14 29.01
C GLY A 238 -11.38 -5.16 30.25
N GLY A 239 -10.33 -6.00 30.25
CA GLY A 239 -9.62 -6.41 31.45
C GLY A 239 -9.33 -5.17 32.24
N THR A 240 -9.63 -5.21 33.55
CA THR A 240 -9.59 -4.19 34.64
C THR A 240 -8.45 -3.17 34.55
N ALA A 241 -8.30 -2.55 33.39
CA ALA A 241 -7.26 -1.64 33.03
C ALA A 241 -7.80 -0.27 33.45
N PRO A 242 -7.08 0.43 34.31
CA PRO A 242 -7.54 1.72 34.80
C PRO A 242 -7.82 2.64 33.59
N THR A 243 -8.97 3.30 33.60
CA THR A 243 -9.41 4.18 32.52
C THR A 243 -8.48 5.38 32.33
N LYS A 244 -7.62 5.64 33.32
CA LYS A 244 -6.57 6.66 33.33
C LYS A 244 -5.26 6.02 33.78
N SER A 245 -4.17 6.34 33.09
CA SER A 245 -2.81 6.03 33.54
C SER A 245 -2.49 6.76 34.86
N SER A 246 -1.39 6.39 35.51
CA SER A 246 -0.82 7.11 36.66
C SER A 246 -0.67 8.62 36.43
N ASN A 247 -0.55 9.05 35.16
CA ASN A 247 -0.35 10.44 34.77
C ASN A 247 -1.65 11.11 34.29
N GLY A 248 -2.83 10.57 34.65
CA GLY A 248 -4.14 11.12 34.29
C GLY A 248 -4.57 10.91 32.83
N LYS A 249 -3.68 10.41 31.95
CA LYS A 249 -3.96 10.18 30.53
C LYS A 249 -4.94 9.02 30.32
N LYS A 250 -5.99 9.22 29.53
CA LYS A 250 -7.00 8.19 29.22
C LYS A 250 -6.34 6.97 28.56
N MET A 251 -6.57 5.79 29.12
CA MET A 251 -6.07 4.54 28.53
C MET A 251 -6.94 4.09 27.35
N PRO A 252 -6.38 3.38 26.37
CA PRO A 252 -7.14 2.82 25.25
C PRO A 252 -8.25 1.90 25.76
N SER A 253 -9.46 2.05 25.21
CA SER A 253 -10.57 1.15 25.56
C SER A 253 -10.27 -0.28 25.10
N ALA A 254 -10.88 -1.28 25.75
CA ALA A 254 -10.74 -2.67 25.32
C ALA A 254 -11.17 -2.87 23.85
N LYS A 255 -12.19 -2.13 23.39
CA LYS A 255 -12.60 -2.10 21.98
C LYS A 255 -11.47 -1.60 21.07
N SER A 256 -10.78 -0.53 21.46
CA SER A 256 -9.61 0.00 20.74
C SER A 256 -8.48 -1.02 20.71
N HIS A 257 -8.16 -1.62 21.86
CA HIS A 257 -7.08 -2.61 21.93
C HIS A 257 -7.38 -3.84 21.05
N ARG A 258 -8.63 -4.33 21.05
CA ARG A 258 -9.04 -5.43 20.16
C ARG A 258 -8.95 -5.05 18.69
N HIS A 259 -9.34 -3.82 18.34
CA HIS A 259 -9.17 -3.28 16.99
C HIS A 259 -7.70 -3.29 16.57
N ASP A 260 -6.79 -2.77 17.41
CA ASP A 260 -5.37 -2.70 17.11
C ASP A 260 -4.73 -4.09 16.97
N MET A 261 -5.13 -5.05 17.81
CA MET A 261 -4.70 -6.45 17.71
C MET A 261 -5.18 -7.10 16.42
N ALA A 262 -6.46 -6.92 16.06
CA ALA A 262 -7.03 -7.48 14.84
C ALA A 262 -6.41 -6.85 13.58
N THR A 263 -6.22 -5.53 13.57
CA THR A 263 -5.55 -4.82 12.47
C THR A 263 -4.11 -5.31 12.29
N ARG A 264 -3.38 -5.48 13.40
CA ARG A 264 -2.02 -6.04 13.36
C ARG A 264 -1.99 -7.46 12.83
N TYR A 265 -2.94 -8.30 13.23
CA TYR A 265 -3.02 -9.68 12.75
C TYR A 265 -3.32 -9.75 11.25
N MET A 266 -4.31 -8.98 10.79
CA MET A 266 -4.64 -8.85 9.36
C MET A 266 -3.42 -8.43 8.54
N VAL A 267 -2.71 -7.38 8.96
CA VAL A 267 -1.52 -6.89 8.26
C VAL A 267 -0.39 -7.93 8.25
N LYS A 268 -0.24 -8.73 9.31
CA LYS A 268 0.71 -9.86 9.30
C LYS A 268 0.39 -10.89 8.23
N MET A 269 -0.89 -11.23 8.05
CA MET A 269 -1.33 -12.17 7.01
C MET A 269 -1.05 -11.62 5.62
N PHE A 270 -1.36 -10.34 5.37
CA PHE A 270 -0.98 -9.66 4.13
C PHE A 270 0.54 -9.73 3.86
N LEU A 271 1.38 -9.55 4.88
CA LEU A 271 2.83 -9.62 4.69
C LEU A 271 3.34 -11.03 4.37
N ILE A 272 2.61 -12.09 4.73
CA ILE A 272 2.94 -13.45 4.30
C ILE A 272 2.69 -13.58 2.80
N ASP A 273 1.51 -13.17 2.35
CA ASP A 273 1.12 -13.25 0.93
C ASP A 273 2.04 -12.38 0.06
N LEU A 274 2.33 -11.15 0.53
CA LEU A 274 3.29 -10.25 -0.12
C LEU A 274 4.67 -10.90 -0.22
N TYR A 275 5.14 -11.54 0.86
CA TYR A 275 6.44 -12.21 0.88
C TYR A 275 6.48 -13.36 -0.13
N ALA A 276 5.46 -14.21 -0.15
CA ALA A 276 5.41 -15.36 -1.04
C ALA A 276 5.41 -14.90 -2.50
N ALA A 277 4.49 -14.00 -2.86
CA ALA A 277 4.38 -13.48 -4.21
C ALA A 277 5.65 -12.75 -4.67
N TRP A 278 6.30 -11.97 -3.80
CA TRP A 278 7.51 -11.23 -4.19
C TRP A 278 8.74 -12.12 -4.28
N ARG A 279 8.91 -13.09 -3.36
CA ARG A 279 10.02 -14.05 -3.44
C ARG A 279 9.88 -14.92 -4.69
N GLU A 280 8.66 -15.40 -4.99
CA GLU A 280 8.37 -16.16 -6.22
C GLU A 280 8.67 -15.34 -7.47
N PHE A 281 8.24 -14.07 -7.51
CA PHE A 281 8.51 -13.17 -8.63
C PHE A 281 10.01 -12.96 -8.89
N GLU A 282 10.82 -12.87 -7.83
CA GLU A 282 12.28 -12.70 -7.93
C GLU A 282 13.03 -14.04 -8.08
N GLY A 283 12.33 -15.18 -8.16
CA GLY A 283 12.93 -16.51 -8.25
C GLY A 283 13.68 -16.96 -6.99
N LEU A 284 13.31 -16.42 -5.83
CA LEU A 284 13.94 -16.73 -4.54
C LEU A 284 13.16 -17.85 -3.81
N GLU A 285 13.86 -18.70 -3.06
CA GLU A 285 13.27 -19.86 -2.35
C GLU A 285 12.18 -19.49 -1.33
N VAL A 286 10.91 -19.77 -1.58
CA VAL A 286 9.82 -19.39 -0.66
C VAL A 286 9.78 -20.30 0.58
N SER A 287 10.28 -19.79 1.72
CA SER A 287 10.10 -20.46 3.02
C SER A 287 8.66 -20.36 3.52
N LYS A 288 8.12 -21.43 4.10
CA LYS A 288 6.75 -21.44 4.60
C LYS A 288 6.65 -20.65 5.92
N PRO A 289 5.45 -20.21 6.32
CA PRO A 289 5.26 -19.51 7.59
C PRO A 289 5.60 -20.40 8.81
N TYR A 290 6.15 -19.81 9.86
CA TYR A 290 6.54 -20.51 11.10
C TYR A 290 5.42 -21.39 11.70
N HIS A 291 4.18 -20.93 11.65
CA HIS A 291 3.03 -21.67 12.18
C HIS A 291 2.71 -22.93 11.36
N GLU A 292 3.02 -22.94 10.06
CA GLU A 292 2.88 -24.13 9.22
C GLU A 292 4.08 -25.06 9.41
N GLU A 293 5.31 -24.55 9.41
CA GLU A 293 6.53 -25.38 9.49
C GLU A 293 6.81 -25.97 10.88
N LYS A 294 6.51 -25.24 11.95
CA LYS A 294 6.88 -25.62 13.32
C LYS A 294 5.71 -26.00 14.21
N LEU A 295 4.50 -25.50 13.91
CA LEU A 295 3.30 -25.77 14.70
C LEU A 295 2.25 -26.61 13.97
N GLY A 296 2.39 -26.83 12.65
CA GLY A 296 1.45 -27.60 11.84
C GLY A 296 0.05 -26.96 11.71
N ILE A 297 -0.11 -25.69 12.08
CA ILE A 297 -1.41 -24.99 12.05
C ILE A 297 -1.52 -24.27 10.72
N VAL A 298 -2.38 -24.77 9.83
CA VAL A 298 -2.71 -24.14 8.55
C VAL A 298 -3.94 -23.25 8.74
N HIS A 299 -3.86 -21.97 8.37
CA HIS A 299 -5.04 -21.09 8.38
C HIS A 299 -5.91 -21.39 7.15
N SER A 300 -7.22 -21.58 7.33
CA SER A 300 -8.14 -22.14 6.32
C SER A 300 -8.20 -21.40 4.97
N HIS A 301 -7.65 -20.18 4.87
CA HIS A 301 -7.55 -19.45 3.61
C HIS A 301 -6.44 -19.94 2.67
N SER A 302 -5.38 -20.63 3.14
CA SER A 302 -4.34 -21.18 2.24
C SER A 302 -4.83 -22.40 1.43
N MET A 303 -5.99 -22.97 1.81
CA MET A 303 -6.64 -24.07 1.10
C MET A 303 -7.26 -23.62 -0.22
N LEU A 304 -7.82 -22.41 -0.30
CA LEU A 304 -8.53 -21.94 -1.49
C LEU A 304 -7.58 -21.63 -2.66
N GLU A 305 -6.42 -21.02 -2.39
CA GLU A 305 -5.40 -20.70 -3.41
C GLU A 305 -4.67 -21.96 -3.90
N ASN A 306 -4.35 -22.91 -3.02
CA ASN A 306 -3.73 -24.18 -3.41
C ASN A 306 -4.69 -25.11 -4.18
N GLN A 307 -5.99 -25.09 -3.88
CA GLN A 307 -6.99 -25.87 -4.62
C GLN A 307 -7.29 -25.26 -6.00
N THR A 308 -7.32 -23.93 -6.12
CA THR A 308 -7.50 -23.28 -7.43
C THR A 308 -6.26 -23.43 -8.32
N GLN A 309 -5.04 -23.38 -7.77
CA GLN A 309 -3.83 -23.66 -8.54
C GLN A 309 -3.76 -25.12 -9.00
N LYS A 310 -4.08 -26.09 -8.12
CA LYS A 310 -4.16 -27.51 -8.52
C LYS A 310 -5.26 -27.79 -9.56
N ALA A 311 -6.42 -27.14 -9.43
CA ALA A 311 -7.51 -27.26 -10.42
C ALA A 311 -7.17 -26.57 -11.75
N SER A 312 -6.36 -25.51 -11.75
CA SER A 312 -5.88 -24.87 -12.97
C SER A 312 -4.81 -25.68 -13.69
N HIS A 313 -3.90 -26.34 -12.96
CA HIS A 313 -2.90 -27.26 -13.54
C HIS A 313 -3.55 -28.53 -14.09
N SER A 314 -4.47 -29.16 -13.36
CA SER A 314 -5.16 -30.35 -13.87
C SER A 314 -6.04 -30.06 -15.09
N ARG A 315 -6.63 -28.85 -15.17
CA ARG A 315 -7.39 -28.41 -16.34
C ARG A 315 -6.50 -28.17 -17.57
N VAL A 316 -5.27 -27.66 -17.38
CA VAL A 316 -4.29 -27.48 -18.46
C VAL A 316 -3.77 -28.84 -18.93
N GLU A 317 -3.46 -29.76 -18.02
CA GLU A 317 -3.03 -31.13 -18.34
C GLU A 317 -4.09 -31.88 -19.15
N ASN A 318 -5.36 -31.83 -18.72
CA ASN A 318 -6.47 -32.45 -19.44
C ASN A 318 -6.68 -31.85 -20.84
N HIS A 319 -6.51 -30.53 -21.01
CA HIS A 319 -6.60 -29.90 -22.34
C HIS A 319 -5.43 -30.28 -23.25
N THR A 320 -4.22 -30.46 -22.71
CA THR A 320 -3.05 -30.91 -23.48
C THR A 320 -3.11 -32.40 -23.86
N GLU A 321 -3.69 -33.26 -23.02
CA GLU A 321 -3.95 -34.66 -23.37
C GLU A 321 -5.07 -34.79 -24.41
N THR A 322 -6.16 -34.02 -24.27
CA THR A 322 -7.23 -33.99 -25.27
C THR A 322 -6.73 -33.49 -26.63
N ALA A 323 -5.84 -32.48 -26.65
CA ALA A 323 -5.24 -32.00 -27.88
C ALA A 323 -4.29 -33.03 -28.53
N ARG A 324 -3.51 -33.77 -27.73
CA ARG A 324 -2.67 -34.87 -28.23
C ARG A 324 -3.48 -36.02 -28.83
N GLN A 325 -4.60 -36.39 -28.19
CA GLN A 325 -5.50 -37.44 -28.70
C GLN A 325 -6.14 -37.03 -30.03
N LEU A 326 -6.52 -35.75 -30.20
CA LEU A 326 -7.06 -35.23 -31.46
C LEU A 326 -6.00 -35.16 -32.58
N ASP A 327 -4.73 -34.92 -32.24
CA ASP A 327 -3.63 -34.95 -33.21
C ASP A 327 -3.26 -36.39 -33.63
N GLU A 328 -3.35 -37.38 -32.72
CA GLU A 328 -3.16 -38.81 -33.02
C GLU A 328 -4.31 -39.39 -33.87
N GLU A 329 -5.55 -38.95 -33.65
CA GLU A 329 -6.70 -39.30 -34.50
C GLU A 329 -6.59 -38.66 -35.89
N ASN A 330 -6.08 -37.43 -36.01
CA ASN A 330 -5.88 -36.78 -37.30
C ASN A 330 -4.69 -37.33 -38.09
N HIS A 331 -3.66 -37.89 -37.44
CA HIS A 331 -2.55 -38.56 -38.13
C HIS A 331 -2.86 -40.00 -38.54
N SER A 332 -3.84 -40.65 -37.92
CA SER A 332 -4.32 -41.97 -38.34
C SER A 332 -5.41 -41.92 -39.44
N GLY A 333 -6.00 -40.75 -39.70
CA GLY A 333 -7.04 -40.53 -40.72
C GLY A 333 -6.57 -40.14 -42.13
N ILE A 334 -5.27 -39.90 -42.37
CA ILE A 334 -4.73 -39.45 -43.67
C ILE A 334 -4.06 -40.61 -44.47
N ALA A 335 -4.33 -41.86 -44.08
CA ALA A 335 -3.78 -43.05 -44.73
C ALA A 335 -4.86 -43.97 -45.34
N SER A 336 -5.88 -43.44 -46.03
CA SER A 336 -6.80 -44.28 -46.83
C SER A 336 -7.72 -43.54 -47.80
N GLN A 337 -7.20 -42.66 -48.67
CA GLN A 337 -7.92 -42.31 -49.91
C GLN A 337 -6.97 -42.32 -51.11
N GLN A 338 -6.99 -43.45 -51.82
CA GLN A 338 -6.31 -43.67 -53.10
C GLN A 338 -6.96 -42.81 -54.20
N CYS A 339 -6.15 -42.03 -54.92
CA CYS A 339 -6.51 -41.49 -56.22
C CYS A 339 -6.43 -42.60 -57.29
N PRO A 340 -7.40 -42.75 -58.21
CA PRO A 340 -7.34 -43.76 -59.26
C PRO A 340 -6.42 -43.33 -60.42
N GLU A 341 -5.57 -44.25 -60.85
CA GLU A 341 -4.74 -44.17 -62.05
C GLU A 341 -5.60 -44.08 -63.32
N TYR A 342 -5.20 -43.22 -64.27
CA TYR A 342 -5.70 -43.23 -65.64
C TYR A 342 -4.51 -43.09 -66.59
N GLN A 343 -4.21 -44.14 -67.36
CA GLN A 343 -3.20 -44.12 -68.43
C GLN A 343 -3.84 -44.00 -69.82
N ASN A 344 -3.23 -43.11 -70.62
CA ASN A 344 -3.04 -43.12 -72.07
C ASN A 344 -4.21 -42.86 -73.03
N GLY A 345 -4.09 -41.76 -73.79
CA GLY A 345 -3.97 -41.86 -75.26
C GLY A 345 -4.87 -40.99 -76.14
N ARG A 346 -4.22 -40.27 -77.07
CA ARG A 346 -4.69 -39.72 -78.38
C ARG A 346 -5.47 -38.38 -78.45
N ALA A 347 -4.71 -37.37 -78.86
CA ALA A 347 -4.83 -36.60 -80.10
C ALA A 347 -6.20 -36.03 -80.58
N SER A 348 -6.15 -34.71 -80.82
CA SER A 348 -6.53 -33.97 -82.04
C SER A 348 -7.65 -32.92 -81.94
N HIS A 349 -7.37 -31.80 -82.61
CA HIS A 349 -8.23 -30.72 -83.08
C HIS A 349 -8.79 -29.73 -82.04
N ALA A 350 -8.27 -28.48 -82.06
CA ALA A 350 -8.87 -27.30 -82.73
C ALA A 350 -9.85 -26.61 -81.77
N SER A 351 -9.94 -25.31 -81.57
CA SER A 351 -9.47 -24.08 -82.21
C SER A 351 -9.75 -22.95 -81.18
N GLU A 352 -9.11 -21.79 -81.34
CA GLU A 352 -9.68 -20.42 -81.17
C GLU A 352 -10.78 -20.24 -80.10
N GLU A 353 -10.73 -19.29 -79.15
CA GLU A 353 -10.57 -17.85 -79.37
C GLU A 353 -10.75 -17.10 -78.02
N ASN A 354 -9.94 -16.05 -77.82
CA ASN A 354 -10.29 -14.72 -77.31
C ASN A 354 -10.89 -14.41 -75.91
N ARG A 355 -10.21 -13.42 -75.29
CA ARG A 355 -10.68 -12.27 -74.45
C ARG A 355 -10.99 -12.55 -72.97
N SER A 356 -10.20 -12.01 -72.04
CA SER A 356 -10.11 -10.60 -71.60
C SER A 356 -11.33 -10.12 -70.82
N CYS A 357 -11.20 -10.04 -69.48
CA CYS A 357 -11.29 -8.83 -68.66
C CYS A 357 -11.28 -9.23 -67.17
#